data_AF-A0A101JZD7-F1
#
_entry.id   AF-A0A101JZD7-F1
#
_cell.length_a   1.000
_cell.length_b   1.000
_cell.length_c   1.000
_cell.angle_alpha   90.00
_cell.angle_beta   90.00
_cell.angle_gamma   90.00
#
_symmetry.space_group_name_H-M   'P 1'
#
loop_
_entity.id
_entity.type
_entity.pdbx_description
1 polymer ?
#
loop_
_entity_poly.entity_id
_entity_poly.type
_entity_poly.pdbx_seq_one_letter_code
_entity_poly.pdbx_strand_id
1 'polypeptide(L)'
;MATYLLRRLLIAIPSLLGISLILFTVLAMAPGDPFSEMATNPNVPPEVREALRASFGLNDPIMVRYLRWLSAMMQGDWGFSFASRINVDDLILQRVPTTLFVVGTSQILALCVALPVGIYAATRPYSVFDQVANTLAFVGFSLPTFFTGLLLILLFSIKLDWFPFVYRSDIAATGWRWYWEMFRQAIMPITVLGLFQAASYTRYVRSAVLDVIRLDYVTTARAKGLGEKTVTLRHITRNALIPVVTLVALQMPAVFGGAIVTEQIFRIPGIGSLLIDAILANDTPVIMAVTFVFACLVVLFNLIADLLYGWLDPRISFG
;
A
#
# COMPACT_ATOMS: atom_id res chain seq x y z
N MET A 1 18.07 -14.21 14.52
CA MET A 1 16.70 -14.17 13.95
C MET A 1 15.60 -14.02 14.98
N ALA A 2 15.37 -14.97 15.90
CA ALA A 2 14.30 -14.84 16.91
C ALA A 2 14.46 -13.60 17.81
N THR A 3 15.66 -13.33 18.33
CA THR A 3 15.97 -12.13 19.14
C THR A 3 15.77 -10.83 18.34
N TYR A 4 16.08 -10.85 17.05
CA TYR A 4 15.89 -9.72 16.15
C TYR A 4 14.41 -9.44 15.89
N LEU A 5 13.63 -10.48 15.60
CA LEU A 5 12.18 -10.40 15.46
C LEU A 5 11.55 -9.87 16.76
N LEU A 6 11.96 -10.40 17.91
CA LEU A 6 11.47 -9.94 19.21
C LEU A 6 11.78 -8.46 19.44
N ARG A 7 13.01 -8.01 19.17
CA ARG A 7 13.40 -6.60 19.30
C ARG A 7 12.58 -5.70 18.38
N ARG A 8 12.36 -6.12 17.13
CA ARG A 8 11.54 -5.35 16.17
C ARG A 8 10.06 -5.31 16.59
N LEU A 9 9.51 -6.40 17.12
CA LEU A 9 8.16 -6.42 17.70
C LEU A 9 8.05 -5.49 18.92
N LEU A 10 9.07 -5.49 19.79
CA LEU A 10 9.14 -4.59 20.93
C LEU A 10 9.25 -3.11 20.53
N ILE A 11 9.75 -2.80 19.33
CA ILE A 11 9.75 -1.44 18.77
C ILE A 11 8.40 -1.12 18.11
N ALA A 12 7.81 -2.09 17.40
CA ALA A 12 6.53 -1.94 16.71
C ALA A 12 5.38 -1.60 17.66
N ILE A 13 5.33 -2.20 18.85
CA ILE A 13 4.25 -1.96 19.84
C ILE A 13 4.23 -0.49 20.30
N PRO A 14 5.33 0.10 20.83
CA PRO A 14 5.39 1.53 21.15
C PRO A 14 5.10 2.43 19.95
N SER A 15 5.55 2.06 18.74
CA SER A 15 5.24 2.82 17.54
C SER A 15 3.73 2.85 17.26
N LEU A 16 3.04 1.71 17.32
CA LEU A 16 1.59 1.64 17.12
C LEU A 16 0.82 2.38 18.22
N LEU A 17 1.26 2.27 19.48
CA LEU A 17 0.68 3.04 20.58
C LEU A 17 0.84 4.55 20.33
N GLY A 18 2.04 5.00 19.95
CA GLY A 18 2.30 6.40 19.61
C GLY A 18 1.45 6.89 18.44
N ILE A 19 1.36 6.10 17.35
CA ILE A 19 0.50 6.43 16.20
C ILE A 19 -0.96 6.49 16.63
N SER A 20 -1.45 5.52 17.41
CA SER A 20 -2.84 5.50 17.89
C SER A 20 -3.18 6.70 18.76
N LEU A 21 -2.26 7.14 19.62
CA LEU A 21 -2.44 8.31 20.49
C LEU A 21 -2.51 9.60 19.66
N ILE A 22 -1.60 9.77 18.70
CA ILE A 22 -1.57 10.93 17.80
C ILE A 22 -2.86 10.96 16.98
N LEU A 23 -3.21 9.84 16.33
CA LEU A 23 -4.41 9.68 15.53
C LEU A 23 -5.67 10.01 16.33
N PHE A 24 -5.79 9.45 17.54
CA PHE A 24 -6.92 9.71 18.42
C PHE A 24 -7.00 11.18 18.79
N THR A 25 -5.88 11.80 19.16
CA THR A 25 -5.83 13.20 19.58
C THR A 25 -6.20 14.13 18.43
N VAL A 26 -5.66 13.88 17.24
CA VAL A 26 -5.98 14.66 16.02
C VAL A 26 -7.47 14.57 15.71
N LEU A 27 -8.07 13.38 15.77
CA LEU A 27 -9.49 13.19 15.50
C LEU A 27 -10.39 13.75 16.63
N ALA A 28 -9.96 13.65 17.88
CA ALA A 28 -10.67 14.23 19.02
C ALA A 28 -10.67 15.77 19.01
N MET A 29 -9.67 16.38 18.38
CA MET A 29 -9.56 17.83 18.20
C MET A 29 -10.13 18.31 16.86
N ALA A 30 -10.45 17.40 15.94
CA ALA A 30 -10.98 17.76 14.63
C ALA A 30 -12.33 18.49 14.78
N PRO A 31 -12.56 19.55 13.99
CA PRO A 31 -13.84 20.26 14.01
C PRO A 31 -14.93 19.35 13.44
N GLY A 32 -15.85 18.90 14.31
CA GLY A 32 -16.97 18.05 13.94
C GLY A 32 -17.43 17.24 15.15
N ASP A 33 -18.71 17.33 15.52
CA ASP A 33 -19.31 16.39 16.46
C ASP A 33 -19.56 15.07 15.71
N PRO A 34 -19.14 13.89 16.20
CA PRO A 34 -19.55 12.60 15.65
C PRO A 34 -21.08 12.47 15.47
N PHE A 35 -21.84 13.23 16.26
CA PHE A 35 -23.31 13.32 16.16
C PHE A 35 -23.81 14.54 15.38
N SER A 36 -22.95 15.25 14.64
CA SER A 36 -23.32 16.47 13.91
C SER A 36 -24.38 16.22 12.83
N GLU A 37 -24.34 15.08 12.13
CA GLU A 37 -25.42 14.70 11.20
C GLU A 37 -26.74 14.36 11.90
N MET A 38 -26.68 13.77 13.10
CA MET A 38 -27.88 13.64 13.94
C MET A 38 -28.36 15.00 14.46
N ALA A 39 -27.43 15.96 14.64
CA ALA A 39 -27.73 17.31 15.09
C ALA A 39 -28.37 18.19 13.99
N THR A 40 -28.12 17.90 12.72
CA THR A 40 -28.78 18.58 11.58
C THR A 40 -30.17 18.03 11.28
N ASN A 41 -30.55 16.88 11.85
CA ASN A 41 -31.92 16.36 11.75
C ASN A 41 -32.86 17.14 12.70
N PRO A 42 -33.83 17.92 12.17
CA PRO A 42 -34.75 18.72 13.00
C PRO A 42 -35.62 17.88 13.94
N ASN A 43 -35.72 16.58 13.69
CA ASN A 43 -36.51 15.65 14.49
C ASN A 43 -35.78 15.12 15.73
N VAL A 44 -34.50 15.48 15.94
CA VAL A 44 -33.74 15.04 17.11
C VAL A 44 -33.69 16.18 18.14
N PRO A 45 -34.39 16.04 19.28
CA PRO A 45 -34.36 17.05 20.34
C PRO A 45 -32.93 17.29 20.84
N PRO A 46 -32.59 18.54 21.23
CA PRO A 46 -31.25 18.87 21.74
C PRO A 46 -30.88 18.08 23.00
N GLU A 47 -31.86 17.73 23.83
CA GLU A 47 -31.67 16.91 25.05
C GLU A 47 -31.19 15.49 24.73
N VAL A 48 -31.76 14.86 23.69
CA VAL A 48 -31.34 13.52 23.23
C VAL A 48 -29.90 13.55 22.72
N ARG A 49 -29.50 14.65 22.08
CA ARG A 49 -28.13 14.86 21.60
C ARG A 49 -27.14 14.96 22.75
N GLU A 50 -27.42 15.78 23.77
CA GLU A 50 -26.54 15.90 24.93
C GLU A 50 -26.45 14.59 25.73
N ALA A 51 -27.56 13.86 25.86
CA ALA A 51 -27.58 12.54 26.46
C ALA A 51 -26.70 11.54 25.69
N LEU A 52 -26.72 11.56 24.35
CA LEU A 52 -25.84 10.77 23.51
C LEU A 52 -24.37 11.20 23.66
N ARG A 53 -24.07 12.50 23.67
CA ARG A 53 -22.69 12.97 23.88
C ARG A 53 -22.13 12.53 25.23
N ALA A 54 -22.97 12.56 26.27
CA ALA A 54 -22.61 12.07 27.60
C ALA A 54 -22.43 10.54 27.63
N SER A 55 -23.30 9.78 26.97
CA SER A 55 -23.20 8.30 26.94
C SER A 55 -21.96 7.81 26.20
N PHE A 56 -21.51 8.52 25.17
CA PHE A 56 -20.26 8.25 24.45
C PHE A 56 -19.02 8.86 25.12
N GLY A 57 -19.17 9.48 26.31
CA GLY A 57 -18.06 10.05 27.07
C GLY A 57 -17.34 11.19 26.35
N LEU A 58 -18.00 11.89 25.42
CA LEU A 58 -17.37 12.95 24.64
C LEU A 58 -16.95 14.17 25.49
N ASN A 59 -17.53 14.29 26.68
CA ASN A 59 -17.22 15.34 27.66
C ASN A 59 -16.03 14.98 28.58
N ASP A 60 -15.56 13.73 28.55
CA ASP A 60 -14.43 13.30 29.37
C ASP A 60 -13.10 13.87 28.82
N PRO A 61 -12.06 14.03 29.67
CA PRO A 61 -10.73 14.41 29.21
C PRO A 61 -10.22 13.48 28.10
N ILE A 62 -9.49 14.05 27.12
CA ILE A 62 -9.03 13.33 25.92
C ILE A 62 -8.30 12.02 26.26
N MET A 63 -7.44 12.03 27.29
CA MET A 63 -6.72 10.82 27.71
C MET A 63 -7.65 9.72 28.25
N VAL A 64 -8.72 10.06 28.95
CA VAL A 64 -9.69 9.08 29.44
C VAL A 64 -10.42 8.45 28.27
N ARG A 65 -10.82 9.27 27.29
CA ARG A 65 -11.46 8.79 26.06
C ARG A 65 -10.53 7.89 25.24
N TYR A 66 -9.25 8.26 25.13
CA TYR A 66 -8.24 7.45 24.46
C TYR A 66 -8.07 6.07 25.11
N LEU A 67 -7.92 6.02 26.44
CA LEU A 67 -7.74 4.76 27.17
C LEU A 67 -8.97 3.85 27.04
N ARG A 68 -10.18 4.41 27.09
CA ARG A 68 -11.42 3.65 26.86
C ARG A 68 -11.47 3.08 25.45
N TRP A 69 -11.20 3.92 24.45
CA TRP A 69 -11.18 3.48 23.05
C TRP A 69 -10.14 2.39 22.81
N LEU A 70 -8.90 2.59 23.29
CA LEU A 70 -7.83 1.60 23.14
C LEU A 70 -8.19 0.28 23.83
N SER A 71 -8.76 0.34 25.04
CA SER A 71 -9.21 -0.85 25.77
C SER A 71 -10.32 -1.59 25.03
N ALA A 72 -11.31 -0.88 24.48
CA ALA A 72 -12.40 -1.47 23.71
C ALA A 72 -11.85 -2.16 22.44
N MET A 73 -10.99 -1.46 21.70
CA MET A 73 -10.37 -1.97 20.48
C MET A 73 -9.52 -3.22 20.74
N MET A 74 -8.76 -3.24 21.84
CA MET A 74 -7.98 -4.41 22.25
C MET A 74 -8.85 -5.62 22.65
N GLN A 75 -10.11 -5.39 23.06
CA GLN A 75 -11.08 -6.44 23.38
C GLN A 75 -11.87 -6.90 22.15
N GLY A 76 -11.61 -6.31 20.98
CA GLY A 76 -12.31 -6.63 19.73
C GLY A 76 -13.55 -5.76 19.48
N ASP A 77 -13.81 -4.74 20.28
CA ASP A 77 -14.83 -3.73 20.00
C ASP A 77 -14.21 -2.56 19.23
N TRP A 78 -14.38 -2.58 17.90
CA TRP A 78 -13.85 -1.57 16.99
C TRP A 78 -14.80 -0.37 16.83
N GLY A 79 -15.94 -0.39 17.53
CA GLY A 79 -17.00 0.59 17.44
C GLY A 79 -18.02 0.27 16.34
N PHE A 80 -18.95 1.20 16.19
CA PHE A 80 -20.10 1.10 15.29
C PHE A 80 -20.10 2.25 14.28
N SER A 81 -20.28 1.93 13.00
CA SER A 81 -20.42 2.92 11.94
C SER A 81 -21.82 3.51 11.96
N PHE A 82 -21.93 4.81 12.18
CA PHE A 82 -23.23 5.49 12.18
C PHE A 82 -23.76 5.70 10.76
N ALA A 83 -22.86 5.91 9.79
CA ALA A 83 -23.24 6.11 8.40
C ALA A 83 -23.71 4.79 7.74
N SER A 84 -22.96 3.71 7.95
CA SER A 84 -23.25 2.41 7.34
C SER A 84 -24.13 1.49 8.20
N ARG A 85 -24.36 1.86 9.47
CA ARG A 85 -25.20 1.12 10.44
C ARG A 85 -24.78 -0.34 10.64
N ILE A 86 -23.47 -0.58 10.68
CA ILE A 86 -22.85 -1.89 10.85
C ILE A 86 -21.59 -1.74 11.73
N ASN A 87 -21.12 -2.83 12.31
CA ASN A 87 -19.87 -2.82 13.07
C ASN A 87 -18.67 -2.50 12.16
N VAL A 88 -17.69 -1.82 12.74
CA VAL A 88 -16.54 -1.29 11.99
C VAL A 88 -15.58 -2.41 11.57
N ASP A 89 -15.44 -3.44 12.38
CA ASP A 89 -14.65 -4.63 12.08
C ASP A 89 -15.18 -5.37 10.84
N ASP A 90 -16.51 -5.56 10.74
CA ASP A 90 -17.15 -6.17 9.58
C ASP A 90 -16.86 -5.38 8.29
N LEU A 91 -16.95 -4.04 8.36
CA LEU A 91 -16.62 -3.17 7.23
C LEU A 91 -15.16 -3.33 6.80
N ILE A 92 -14.23 -3.34 7.76
CA ILE A 92 -12.80 -3.44 7.47
C ILE A 92 -12.47 -4.81 6.88
N LEU A 93 -12.98 -5.90 7.46
CA LEU A 93 -12.71 -7.27 7.02
C LEU A 93 -13.20 -7.53 5.58
N GLN A 94 -14.27 -6.86 5.15
CA GLN A 94 -14.75 -6.93 3.76
C GLN A 94 -13.86 -6.18 2.75
N ARG A 95 -13.04 -5.22 3.21
CA ARG A 95 -12.32 -4.28 2.35
C ARG A 95 -10.81 -4.54 2.30
N VAL A 96 -10.22 -4.98 3.41
CA VAL A 96 -8.77 -5.28 3.52
C VAL A 96 -8.30 -6.27 2.45
N PRO A 97 -8.98 -7.39 2.16
CA PRO A 97 -8.53 -8.35 1.16
C PRO A 97 -8.41 -7.74 -0.24
N THR A 98 -9.35 -6.86 -0.61
CA THR A 98 -9.35 -6.17 -1.91
C THR A 98 -8.14 -5.24 -2.04
N THR A 99 -7.87 -4.43 -1.02
CA THR A 99 -6.69 -3.54 -1.01
C THR A 99 -5.40 -4.35 -1.08
N LEU A 100 -5.27 -5.42 -0.28
CA LEU A 100 -4.09 -6.29 -0.31
C LEU A 100 -3.92 -6.98 -1.66
N PHE A 101 -5.01 -7.40 -2.31
CA PHE A 101 -4.96 -7.97 -3.65
C PHE A 101 -4.44 -6.96 -4.67
N VAL A 102 -5.00 -5.74 -4.71
CA VAL A 102 -4.60 -4.70 -5.66
C VAL A 102 -3.16 -4.25 -5.41
N VAL A 103 -2.78 -3.98 -4.16
CA VAL A 103 -1.42 -3.60 -3.79
C VAL A 103 -0.45 -4.73 -4.09
N GLY A 104 -0.73 -5.95 -3.66
CA GLY A 104 0.15 -7.11 -3.85
C GLY A 104 0.37 -7.45 -5.33
N THR A 105 -0.71 -7.49 -6.12
CA THR A 105 -0.60 -7.74 -7.57
C THR A 105 0.11 -6.61 -8.31
N SER A 106 -0.07 -5.34 -7.88
CA SER A 106 0.68 -4.21 -8.43
C SER A 106 2.18 -4.33 -8.20
N GLN A 107 2.61 -4.84 -7.03
CA GLN A 107 4.02 -5.10 -6.76
C GLN A 107 4.60 -6.21 -7.61
N ILE A 108 3.83 -7.30 -7.79
CA ILE A 108 4.24 -8.40 -8.66
C ILE A 108 4.44 -7.87 -10.08
N LEU A 109 3.48 -7.10 -10.60
CA LEU A 109 3.60 -6.46 -11.91
C LEU A 109 4.82 -5.54 -11.97
N ALA A 110 5.03 -4.72 -10.94
CA ALA A 110 6.16 -3.79 -10.88
C ALA A 110 7.50 -4.52 -10.97
N LEU A 111 7.67 -5.61 -10.23
CA LEU A 111 8.89 -6.43 -10.26
C LEU A 111 9.05 -7.18 -11.59
N CYS A 112 7.95 -7.72 -12.13
CA CYS A 112 7.95 -8.39 -13.43
C CYS A 112 8.40 -7.46 -14.58
N VAL A 113 8.15 -6.16 -14.47
CA VAL A 113 8.63 -5.16 -15.43
C VAL A 113 10.04 -4.67 -15.07
N ALA A 114 10.25 -4.28 -13.82
CA ALA A 114 11.48 -3.61 -13.40
C ALA A 114 12.72 -4.49 -13.47
N LEU A 115 12.61 -5.78 -13.13
CA LEU A 115 13.72 -6.70 -13.16
C LEU A 115 14.27 -6.89 -14.59
N PRO A 116 13.48 -7.35 -15.58
CA PRO A 116 14.01 -7.53 -16.92
C PRO A 116 14.44 -6.22 -17.58
N VAL A 117 13.66 -5.14 -17.43
CA VAL A 117 13.99 -3.85 -18.04
C VAL A 117 15.26 -3.28 -17.42
N GLY A 118 15.38 -3.27 -16.09
CA GLY A 118 16.54 -2.73 -15.39
C GLY A 118 17.81 -3.54 -15.63
N ILE A 119 17.73 -4.87 -15.62
CA ILE A 119 18.87 -5.75 -15.95
C ILE A 119 19.32 -5.51 -17.38
N TYR A 120 18.39 -5.54 -18.35
CA TYR A 120 18.74 -5.41 -19.76
C TYR A 120 19.33 -4.03 -20.07
N ALA A 121 18.74 -2.95 -19.54
CA ALA A 121 19.27 -1.59 -19.66
C ALA A 121 20.70 -1.45 -19.10
N ALA A 122 21.00 -2.09 -17.96
CA ALA A 122 22.33 -2.05 -17.34
C ALA A 122 23.39 -2.88 -18.07
N THR A 123 23.00 -3.98 -18.73
CA THR A 123 23.96 -4.79 -19.52
C THR A 123 24.43 -4.11 -20.80
N ARG A 124 23.69 -3.11 -21.29
CA ARG A 124 24.03 -2.32 -22.48
C ARG A 124 23.86 -0.83 -22.20
N PRO A 125 24.70 -0.26 -21.33
CA PRO A 125 24.57 1.14 -20.92
C PRO A 125 24.68 2.05 -22.14
N TYR A 126 23.91 3.13 -22.15
CA TYR A 126 23.83 4.13 -23.22
C TYR A 126 23.24 3.64 -24.55
N SER A 127 22.77 2.39 -24.63
CA SER A 127 22.03 1.90 -25.80
C SER A 127 20.70 2.65 -25.97
N VAL A 128 20.12 2.58 -27.17
CA VAL A 128 18.78 3.14 -27.43
C VAL A 128 17.75 2.55 -26.47
N PHE A 129 17.84 1.25 -26.16
CA PHE A 129 16.97 0.63 -25.17
C PHE A 129 17.12 1.26 -23.78
N ASP A 130 18.37 1.46 -23.32
CA ASP A 130 18.65 2.08 -22.03
C ASP A 130 18.09 3.52 -21.96
N GLN A 131 18.28 4.30 -23.02
CA GLN A 131 17.76 5.67 -23.11
C GLN A 131 16.22 5.71 -23.11
N VAL A 132 15.57 4.84 -23.91
CA VAL A 132 14.10 4.74 -23.95
C VAL A 132 13.54 4.25 -22.61
N ALA A 133 14.13 3.21 -22.01
CA ALA A 133 13.69 2.66 -20.74
C ALA A 133 13.80 3.70 -19.61
N ASN A 134 14.92 4.43 -19.52
CA ASN A 134 15.07 5.49 -18.52
C ASN A 134 14.12 6.66 -18.77
N THR A 135 13.88 7.02 -20.04
CA THR A 135 12.92 8.10 -20.40
C THR A 135 11.50 7.71 -20.00
N LEU A 136 11.07 6.49 -20.34
CA LEU A 136 9.75 5.98 -19.95
C LEU A 136 9.60 5.85 -18.43
N ALA A 137 10.63 5.38 -17.73
CA ALA A 137 10.65 5.35 -16.28
C ALA A 137 10.55 6.78 -15.69
N PHE A 138 11.27 7.74 -16.26
CA PHE A 138 11.19 9.13 -15.82
C PHE A 138 9.78 9.73 -16.01
N VAL A 139 9.15 9.49 -17.16
CA VAL A 139 7.77 9.90 -17.43
C VAL A 139 6.81 9.24 -16.44
N GLY A 140 6.89 7.92 -16.28
CA GLY A 140 6.02 7.15 -15.38
C GLY A 140 6.14 7.58 -13.92
N PHE A 141 7.34 7.94 -13.47
CA PHE A 141 7.57 8.47 -12.12
C PHE A 141 7.11 9.92 -11.94
N SER A 142 7.14 10.72 -13.01
CA SER A 142 6.79 12.15 -12.96
C SER A 142 5.28 12.40 -13.02
N LEU A 143 4.51 11.44 -13.57
CA LEU A 143 3.06 11.56 -13.66
C LEU A 143 2.41 11.12 -12.34
N PRO A 144 1.50 11.95 -11.76
CA PRO A 144 0.72 11.53 -10.61
C PRO A 144 -0.11 10.28 -10.91
N THR A 145 -0.24 9.39 -9.92
CA THR A 145 -1.03 8.15 -10.07
C THR A 145 -2.48 8.43 -10.44
N PHE A 146 -3.10 9.46 -9.87
CA PHE A 146 -4.47 9.83 -10.20
C PHE A 146 -4.63 10.22 -11.66
N PHE A 147 -3.71 11.03 -12.17
CA PHE A 147 -3.75 11.55 -13.53
C PHE A 147 -3.56 10.40 -14.54
N THR A 148 -2.57 9.53 -14.28
CA THR A 148 -2.35 8.33 -15.07
C THR A 148 -3.58 7.42 -15.06
N GLY A 149 -4.23 7.23 -13.90
CA GLY A 149 -5.48 6.47 -13.81
C GLY A 149 -6.61 7.04 -14.66
N LEU A 150 -6.84 8.36 -14.60
CA LEU A 150 -7.85 9.02 -15.42
C LEU A 150 -7.55 8.90 -16.93
N LEU A 151 -6.29 9.00 -17.33
CA LEU A 151 -5.89 8.78 -18.73
C LEU A 151 -6.14 7.34 -19.20
N LEU A 152 -5.83 6.35 -18.36
CA LEU A 152 -6.10 4.94 -18.69
C LEU A 152 -7.61 4.69 -18.82
N ILE A 153 -8.44 5.27 -17.94
CA ILE A 153 -9.90 5.18 -18.06
C ILE A 153 -10.37 5.80 -19.37
N LEU A 154 -9.91 7.02 -19.69
CA LEU A 154 -10.30 7.70 -20.92
C LEU A 154 -9.93 6.90 -22.17
N LEU A 155 -8.71 6.35 -22.21
CA LEU A 155 -8.23 5.62 -23.37
C LEU A 155 -8.84 4.22 -23.47
N PHE A 156 -8.68 3.41 -22.44
CA PHE A 156 -9.01 1.99 -22.49
C PHE A 156 -10.45 1.66 -22.15
N SER A 157 -11.14 2.52 -21.39
CA SER A 157 -12.55 2.31 -21.05
C SER A 157 -13.46 3.12 -21.97
N ILE A 158 -13.21 4.42 -22.12
CA ILE A 158 -14.15 5.30 -22.85
C ILE A 158 -13.92 5.26 -24.36
N LYS A 159 -12.67 5.38 -24.83
CA LYS A 159 -12.38 5.44 -26.26
C LYS A 159 -12.32 4.07 -26.94
N LEU A 160 -11.69 3.09 -26.29
CA LEU A 160 -11.45 1.77 -26.85
C LEU A 160 -12.47 0.71 -26.41
N ASP A 161 -13.17 0.92 -25.29
CA ASP A 161 -14.11 -0.05 -24.69
C ASP A 161 -13.49 -1.44 -24.41
N TRP A 162 -12.21 -1.47 -24.05
CA TRP A 162 -11.49 -2.72 -23.75
C TRP A 162 -11.78 -3.21 -22.33
N PHE A 163 -11.76 -2.30 -21.36
CA PHE A 163 -11.82 -2.62 -19.93
C PHE A 163 -12.86 -1.78 -19.18
N PRO A 164 -13.57 -2.37 -18.20
CA PRO A 164 -14.45 -1.62 -17.31
C PRO A 164 -13.63 -0.76 -16.34
N PHE A 165 -14.10 0.45 -16.04
CA PHE A 165 -13.45 1.34 -15.07
C PHE A 165 -14.01 1.25 -13.64
N VAL A 166 -15.17 0.60 -13.46
CA VAL A 166 -15.80 0.38 -12.15
C VAL A 166 -15.51 -1.03 -11.68
N TYR A 167 -14.93 -1.14 -10.49
CA TYR A 167 -14.70 -2.42 -9.83
C TYR A 167 -15.99 -2.95 -9.20
N ARG A 168 -16.38 -4.18 -9.52
CA ARG A 168 -17.58 -4.84 -8.98
C ARG A 168 -17.18 -5.98 -8.04
N SER A 169 -17.81 -6.01 -6.86
CA SER A 169 -17.65 -7.07 -5.87
C SER A 169 -18.61 -8.25 -6.12
N ASP A 170 -19.69 -8.03 -6.85
CA ASP A 170 -20.79 -8.96 -7.13
C ASP A 170 -20.68 -9.57 -8.54
N ILE A 171 -19.53 -10.20 -8.85
CA ILE A 171 -19.38 -10.92 -10.12
C ILE A 171 -20.21 -12.21 -10.08
N ALA A 172 -21.34 -12.23 -10.81
CA ALA A 172 -22.23 -13.39 -10.92
C ALA A 172 -21.62 -14.57 -11.72
N ALA A 173 -20.49 -14.36 -12.39
CA ALA A 173 -19.81 -15.39 -13.17
C ALA A 173 -19.12 -16.44 -12.28
N THR A 174 -19.01 -17.67 -12.78
CA THR A 174 -18.28 -18.76 -12.13
C THR A 174 -17.22 -19.37 -13.07
N GLY A 175 -16.24 -20.07 -12.51
CA GLY A 175 -15.17 -20.72 -13.28
C GLY A 175 -14.25 -19.73 -14.00
N TRP A 176 -13.82 -20.05 -15.22
CA TRP A 176 -12.88 -19.23 -16.01
C TRP A 176 -13.38 -17.81 -16.27
N ARG A 177 -14.69 -17.64 -16.47
CA ARG A 177 -15.30 -16.32 -16.72
C ARG A 177 -15.09 -15.36 -15.55
N TRP A 178 -15.19 -15.88 -14.32
CA TRP A 178 -14.95 -15.09 -13.11
C TRP A 178 -13.52 -14.53 -13.09
N TYR A 179 -12.51 -15.36 -13.37
CA TYR A 179 -11.11 -14.92 -13.42
C TYR A 179 -10.86 -13.88 -14.51
N TRP A 180 -11.49 -14.05 -15.68
CA TRP A 180 -11.36 -13.09 -16.77
C TRP A 180 -12.01 -11.75 -16.45
N GLU A 181 -13.20 -11.73 -15.84
CA GLU A 181 -13.85 -10.50 -15.40
C GLU A 181 -13.05 -9.80 -14.30
N MET A 182 -12.52 -10.57 -13.34
CA MET A 182 -11.65 -10.06 -12.29
C MET A 182 -10.38 -9.42 -12.88
N PHE A 183 -9.75 -10.08 -13.86
CA PHE A 183 -8.61 -9.52 -14.58
C PHE A 183 -8.96 -8.22 -15.31
N ARG A 184 -10.08 -8.19 -16.04
CA ARG A 184 -10.50 -7.01 -16.81
C ARG A 184 -10.75 -5.79 -15.93
N GLN A 185 -11.33 -5.95 -14.75
CA GLN A 185 -11.56 -4.82 -13.83
C GLN A 185 -10.30 -4.43 -13.03
N ALA A 186 -9.41 -5.38 -12.77
CA ALA A 186 -8.22 -5.13 -11.96
C ALA A 186 -7.02 -4.64 -12.77
N ILE A 187 -6.94 -4.90 -14.08
CA ILE A 187 -5.74 -4.61 -14.88
C ILE A 187 -5.38 -3.13 -14.88
N MET A 188 -6.36 -2.22 -15.03
CA MET A 188 -6.09 -0.79 -15.04
C MET A 188 -5.55 -0.28 -13.68
N PRO A 189 -6.23 -0.50 -12.54
CA PRO A 189 -5.70 -0.04 -11.25
C PRO A 189 -4.36 -0.68 -10.88
N ILE A 190 -4.18 -1.97 -11.17
CA ILE A 190 -2.89 -2.67 -10.97
C ILE A 190 -1.79 -2.03 -11.83
N THR A 191 -2.11 -1.65 -13.06
CA THR A 191 -1.15 -1.02 -13.98
C THR A 191 -0.76 0.38 -13.52
N VAL A 192 -1.70 1.19 -13.01
CA VAL A 192 -1.41 2.54 -12.48
C VAL A 192 -0.41 2.45 -11.32
N LEU A 193 -0.72 1.63 -10.32
CA LEU A 193 0.15 1.44 -9.15
C LEU A 193 1.45 0.74 -9.53
N GLY A 194 1.36 -0.29 -10.36
CA GLY A 194 2.48 -1.14 -10.74
C GLY A 194 3.50 -0.41 -11.62
N LEU A 195 3.06 0.39 -12.60
CA LEU A 195 3.98 1.14 -13.48
C LEU A 195 4.71 2.25 -12.74
N PHE A 196 4.03 2.93 -11.82
CA PHE A 196 4.66 3.94 -10.97
C PHE A 196 5.81 3.33 -10.16
N GLN A 197 5.56 2.18 -9.51
CA GLN A 197 6.60 1.45 -8.77
C GLN A 197 7.66 0.83 -9.69
N ALA A 198 7.25 0.31 -10.86
CA ALA A 198 8.17 -0.26 -11.85
C ALA A 198 9.20 0.76 -12.32
N ALA A 199 8.79 2.01 -12.52
CA ALA A 199 9.69 3.10 -12.90
C ALA A 199 10.80 3.31 -11.87
N SER A 200 10.45 3.40 -10.58
CA SER A 200 11.42 3.52 -9.49
C SER A 200 12.31 2.27 -9.37
N TYR A 201 11.72 1.09 -9.40
CA TYR A 201 12.44 -0.17 -9.24
C TYR A 201 13.39 -0.45 -10.41
N THR A 202 13.02 -0.10 -11.64
CA THR A 202 13.88 -0.23 -12.82
C THR A 202 15.19 0.52 -12.62
N ARG A 203 15.12 1.74 -12.06
CA ARG A 203 16.30 2.58 -11.79
C ARG A 203 17.19 1.96 -10.69
N TYR A 204 16.59 1.41 -9.64
CA TYR A 204 17.35 0.72 -8.58
C TYR A 204 18.03 -0.54 -9.09
N VAL A 205 17.30 -1.38 -9.82
CA VAL A 205 17.84 -2.59 -10.47
C VAL A 205 18.99 -2.23 -11.40
N ARG A 206 18.79 -1.23 -12.26
CA ARG A 206 19.81 -0.77 -13.20
C ARG A 206 21.08 -0.31 -12.49
N SER A 207 20.94 0.50 -11.44
CA SER A 207 22.08 0.98 -10.65
C SER A 207 22.84 -0.17 -10.01
N ALA A 208 22.14 -1.06 -9.32
CA ALA A 208 22.76 -2.19 -8.63
C ALA A 208 23.46 -3.15 -9.61
N VAL A 209 22.88 -3.37 -10.79
CA VAL A 209 23.51 -4.19 -11.83
C VAL A 209 24.77 -3.53 -12.39
N LEU A 210 24.77 -2.21 -12.60
CA LEU A 210 25.96 -1.48 -13.06
C LEU A 210 27.11 -1.52 -12.04
N ASP A 211 26.80 -1.43 -10.75
CA ASP A 211 27.80 -1.52 -9.69
C ASP A 211 28.45 -2.91 -9.66
N VAL A 212 27.64 -3.96 -9.82
CA VAL A 212 28.11 -5.35 -9.78
C VAL A 212 28.88 -5.75 -11.05
N ILE A 213 28.48 -5.28 -12.24
CA ILE A 213 29.13 -5.61 -13.53
C ILE A 213 30.63 -5.27 -13.52
N ARG A 214 31.05 -4.29 -12.72
CA ARG A 214 32.43 -3.76 -12.64
C ARG A 214 33.33 -4.54 -11.68
N LEU A 215 32.81 -5.54 -10.96
CA LEU A 215 33.57 -6.28 -9.95
C LEU A 215 34.47 -7.36 -10.57
N ASP A 216 35.65 -7.57 -9.97
CA ASP A 216 36.69 -8.47 -10.49
C ASP A 216 36.24 -9.92 -10.65
N TYR A 217 35.32 -10.41 -9.80
CA TYR A 217 34.81 -11.76 -9.92
C TYR A 217 33.94 -11.93 -11.19
N VAL A 218 33.34 -10.87 -11.71
CA VAL A 218 32.58 -10.88 -12.97
C VAL A 218 33.55 -10.94 -14.14
N THR A 219 34.62 -10.15 -14.11
CA THR A 219 35.72 -10.22 -15.09
C THR A 219 36.36 -11.60 -15.12
N THR A 220 36.58 -12.19 -13.94
CA THR A 220 37.10 -13.56 -13.80
C THR A 220 36.14 -14.60 -14.38
N ALA A 221 34.83 -14.44 -14.17
CA ALA A 221 33.82 -15.33 -14.75
C ALA A 221 33.83 -15.27 -16.29
N ARG A 222 33.97 -14.08 -16.88
CA ARG A 222 34.13 -13.90 -18.33
C ARG A 222 35.43 -14.51 -18.86
N ALA A 223 36.54 -14.28 -18.16
CA ALA A 223 37.86 -14.82 -18.52
C ALA A 223 37.90 -16.36 -18.50
N LYS A 224 37.06 -17.00 -17.68
CA LYS A 224 36.85 -18.46 -17.67
C LYS A 224 36.02 -18.98 -18.86
N GLY A 225 35.61 -18.13 -19.79
CA GLY A 225 34.86 -18.51 -21.00
C GLY A 225 33.36 -18.76 -20.75
N LEU A 226 32.82 -18.34 -19.60
CA LEU A 226 31.38 -18.46 -19.33
C LEU A 226 30.58 -17.54 -20.28
N GLY A 227 29.50 -18.06 -20.87
CA GLY A 227 28.64 -17.27 -21.76
C GLY A 227 27.97 -16.10 -21.04
N GLU A 228 27.74 -14.99 -21.74
CA GLU A 228 27.20 -13.74 -21.17
C GLU A 228 25.84 -13.90 -20.48
N LYS A 229 24.99 -14.83 -20.94
CA LYS A 229 23.72 -15.14 -20.27
C LYS A 229 23.95 -15.73 -18.86
N THR A 230 24.94 -16.61 -18.72
CA THR A 230 25.31 -17.22 -17.44
C THR A 230 25.98 -16.20 -16.53
N VAL A 231 26.88 -15.36 -17.07
CA VAL A 231 27.52 -14.28 -16.32
C VAL A 231 26.46 -13.29 -15.80
N THR A 232 25.53 -12.86 -16.65
CA THR A 232 24.44 -11.96 -16.29
C THR A 232 23.55 -12.56 -15.22
N LEU A 233 22.91 -13.71 -15.48
CA LEU A 233 21.92 -14.26 -14.55
C LEU A 233 22.52 -14.75 -13.23
N ARG A 234 23.68 -15.41 -13.28
CA ARG A 234 24.23 -16.13 -12.12
C ARG A 234 25.26 -15.32 -11.32
N HIS A 235 26.06 -14.49 -11.99
CA HIS A 235 27.15 -13.74 -11.33
C HIS A 235 26.78 -12.27 -11.10
N ILE A 236 26.02 -11.65 -12.00
CA ILE A 236 25.64 -10.24 -11.87
C ILE A 236 24.30 -10.11 -11.14
N THR A 237 23.21 -10.57 -11.76
CA THR A 237 21.84 -10.35 -11.27
C THR A 237 21.66 -10.86 -9.84
N ARG A 238 22.09 -12.09 -9.53
CA ARG A 238 21.94 -12.66 -8.18
C ARG A 238 22.54 -11.78 -7.09
N ASN A 239 23.70 -11.17 -7.33
CA ASN A 239 24.37 -10.33 -6.35
C ASN A 239 23.80 -8.90 -6.36
N ALA A 240 23.43 -8.38 -7.53
CA ALA A 240 22.79 -7.07 -7.66
C ALA A 240 21.41 -7.00 -7.00
N LEU A 241 20.69 -8.13 -6.90
CA LEU A 241 19.35 -8.14 -6.31
C LEU A 241 19.33 -8.06 -4.79
N ILE A 242 20.46 -8.31 -4.11
CA ILE A 242 20.54 -8.21 -2.64
C ILE A 242 20.10 -6.81 -2.16
N PRO A 243 20.72 -5.70 -2.62
CA PRO A 243 20.27 -4.35 -2.24
C PRO A 243 18.92 -3.97 -2.85
N VAL A 244 18.54 -4.51 -4.01
CA VAL A 244 17.25 -4.21 -4.66
C VAL A 244 16.09 -4.70 -3.81
N VAL A 245 16.16 -5.92 -3.29
CA VAL A 245 15.08 -6.48 -2.45
C VAL A 245 14.89 -5.62 -1.20
N THR A 246 15.97 -5.15 -0.59
CA THR A 246 15.90 -4.21 0.54
C THR A 246 15.18 -2.91 0.16
N LEU A 247 15.54 -2.29 -0.97
CA LEU A 247 14.92 -1.04 -1.42
C LEU A 247 13.43 -1.23 -1.74
N VAL A 248 13.07 -2.32 -2.40
CA VAL A 248 11.66 -2.66 -2.68
C VAL A 248 10.89 -2.85 -1.38
N ALA A 249 11.47 -3.58 -0.42
CA ALA A 249 10.81 -3.85 0.85
C ALA A 249 10.61 -2.56 1.67
N LEU A 250 11.60 -1.66 1.70
CA LEU A 250 11.49 -0.36 2.37
C LEU A 250 10.46 0.58 1.72
N GLN A 251 10.17 0.40 0.43
CA GLN A 251 9.15 1.21 -0.27
C GLN A 251 7.74 0.63 -0.20
N MET A 252 7.57 -0.63 0.20
CA MET A 252 6.26 -1.27 0.32
C MET A 252 5.22 -0.43 1.09
N PRO A 253 5.54 0.21 2.22
CA PRO A 253 4.56 1.00 2.96
C PRO A 253 4.01 2.21 2.18
N ALA A 254 4.82 2.82 1.32
CA ALA A 254 4.42 4.00 0.55
C ALA A 254 3.32 3.66 -0.49
N VAL A 255 3.23 2.39 -0.90
CA VAL A 255 2.26 1.92 -1.90
C VAL A 255 0.82 2.06 -1.38
N PHE A 256 0.60 1.91 -0.07
CA PHE A 256 -0.72 2.09 0.53
C PHE A 256 -1.28 3.51 0.33
N GLY A 257 -0.41 4.52 0.32
CA GLY A 257 -0.83 5.90 0.03
C GLY A 257 -1.32 6.06 -1.42
N GLY A 258 -0.63 5.46 -2.39
CA GLY A 258 -1.07 5.42 -3.78
C GLY A 258 -2.36 4.60 -3.97
N ALA A 259 -2.55 3.55 -3.17
CA ALA A 259 -3.72 2.69 -3.21
C ALA A 259 -4.99 3.47 -2.84
N ILE A 260 -4.97 4.34 -1.82
CA ILE A 260 -6.13 5.17 -1.43
C ILE A 260 -6.67 5.95 -2.63
N VAL A 261 -5.80 6.62 -3.37
CA VAL A 261 -6.17 7.43 -4.53
C VAL A 261 -6.66 6.55 -5.69
N THR A 262 -5.99 5.43 -5.92
CA THR A 262 -6.33 4.50 -7.00
C THR A 262 -7.70 3.85 -6.75
N GLU A 263 -7.98 3.45 -5.51
CA GLU A 263 -9.25 2.87 -5.12
C GLU A 263 -10.41 3.85 -5.35
N GLN A 264 -10.21 5.14 -5.05
CA GLN A 264 -11.24 6.16 -5.29
C GLN A 264 -11.56 6.34 -6.77
N ILE A 265 -10.53 6.35 -7.63
CA ILE A 265 -10.69 6.60 -9.07
C ILE A 265 -11.37 5.44 -9.78
N PHE A 266 -10.98 4.20 -9.43
CA PHE A 266 -11.53 2.98 -10.02
C PHE A 266 -12.74 2.42 -9.24
N ARG A 267 -13.20 3.16 -8.21
CA ARG A 267 -14.30 2.77 -7.32
C ARG A 267 -14.11 1.37 -6.72
N ILE A 268 -12.87 1.04 -6.36
CA ILE A 268 -12.50 -0.24 -5.78
C ILE A 268 -13.01 -0.25 -4.34
N PRO A 269 -13.74 -1.29 -3.92
CA PRO A 269 -14.20 -1.42 -2.54
C PRO A 269 -13.05 -1.84 -1.61
N GLY A 270 -12.12 -0.93 -1.36
CA GLY A 270 -10.96 -1.14 -0.50
C GLY A 270 -11.00 -0.29 0.78
N ILE A 271 -9.99 -0.44 1.63
CA ILE A 271 -9.89 0.32 2.88
C ILE A 271 -9.56 1.79 2.63
N GLY A 272 -8.90 2.11 1.52
CA GLY A 272 -8.60 3.48 1.16
C GLY A 272 -9.83 4.25 0.70
N SER A 273 -10.67 3.66 -0.14
CA SER A 273 -11.97 4.28 -0.47
C SER A 273 -12.86 4.41 0.77
N LEU A 274 -12.89 3.39 1.63
CA LEU A 274 -13.65 3.42 2.90
C LEU A 274 -13.20 4.58 3.81
N LEU A 275 -11.89 4.87 3.86
CA LEU A 275 -11.37 6.01 4.61
C LEU A 275 -11.93 7.34 4.06
N ILE A 276 -11.90 7.53 2.74
CA ILE A 276 -12.40 8.76 2.12
C ILE A 276 -13.91 8.90 2.33
N ASP A 277 -14.67 7.83 2.13
CA ASP A 277 -16.12 7.81 2.35
C ASP A 277 -16.47 8.16 3.81
N ALA A 278 -15.74 7.60 4.78
CA ALA A 278 -15.93 7.87 6.20
C ALA A 278 -15.58 9.32 6.57
N ILE A 279 -14.53 9.89 5.98
CA ILE A 279 -14.18 11.32 6.16
C ILE A 279 -15.30 12.21 5.66
N LEU A 280 -15.85 11.92 4.48
CA LEU A 280 -16.93 12.72 3.89
C LEU A 280 -18.24 12.60 4.67
N ALA A 281 -18.52 11.43 5.27
CA ALA A 281 -19.69 11.17 6.10
C ALA A 281 -19.48 11.51 7.60
N ASN A 282 -18.33 12.08 7.98
CA ASN A 282 -17.96 12.33 9.39
C ASN A 282 -18.08 11.09 10.30
N ASP A 283 -17.85 9.89 9.77
CA ASP A 283 -17.96 8.63 10.51
C ASP A 283 -16.68 8.34 11.32
N THR A 284 -16.55 9.04 12.45
CA THR A 284 -15.31 9.05 13.25
C THR A 284 -14.84 7.66 13.72
N PRO A 285 -15.70 6.71 14.16
CA PRO A 285 -15.25 5.35 14.48
C PRO A 285 -14.57 4.65 13.29
N VAL A 286 -15.13 4.77 12.08
CA VAL A 286 -14.55 4.16 10.88
C VAL A 286 -13.23 4.83 10.50
N ILE A 287 -13.14 6.17 10.53
CA ILE A 287 -11.90 6.90 10.23
C ILE A 287 -10.78 6.47 11.18
N MET A 288 -11.08 6.37 12.47
CA MET A 288 -10.10 5.96 13.49
C MET A 288 -9.60 4.54 13.23
N ALA A 289 -10.52 3.60 13.07
CA ALA A 289 -10.21 2.20 12.88
C ALA A 289 -9.44 1.94 11.57
N VAL A 290 -9.90 2.48 10.44
CA VAL A 290 -9.26 2.30 9.13
C VAL A 290 -7.86 2.91 9.11
N THR A 291 -7.69 4.11 9.68
CA THR A 291 -6.36 4.75 9.76
C THR A 291 -5.41 3.94 10.66
N PHE A 292 -5.92 3.34 11.75
CA PHE A 292 -5.12 2.43 12.58
C PHE A 292 -4.77 1.13 11.85
N VAL A 293 -5.66 0.58 11.01
CA VAL A 293 -5.34 -0.56 10.13
C VAL A 293 -4.25 -0.20 9.15
N PHE A 294 -4.29 0.98 8.52
CA PHE A 294 -3.19 1.44 7.67
C PHE A 294 -1.87 1.52 8.44
N ALA A 295 -1.87 2.05 9.67
CA ALA A 295 -0.69 2.06 10.51
C ALA A 295 -0.16 0.65 10.82
N CYS A 296 -1.04 -0.29 11.17
CA CYS A 296 -0.71 -1.69 11.38
C CYS A 296 -0.11 -2.34 10.12
N LEU A 297 -0.70 -2.10 8.94
CA LEU A 297 -0.18 -2.60 7.67
C LEU A 297 1.20 -2.01 7.37
N VAL A 298 1.37 -0.70 7.51
CA VAL A 298 2.66 -0.01 7.31
C VAL A 298 3.74 -0.59 8.23
N VAL A 299 3.44 -0.75 9.53
CA VAL A 299 4.37 -1.33 10.51
C VAL A 299 4.65 -2.80 10.19
N LEU A 300 3.64 -3.57 9.78
CA LEU A 300 3.81 -4.96 9.36
C LEU A 300 4.73 -5.08 8.15
N PHE A 301 4.53 -4.28 7.11
CA PHE A 301 5.38 -4.30 5.92
C PHE A 301 6.80 -3.78 6.20
N ASN A 302 6.96 -2.81 7.10
CA ASN A 302 8.28 -2.42 7.62
C ASN A 302 8.97 -3.57 8.35
N LEU A 303 8.24 -4.29 9.21
CA LEU A 303 8.78 -5.46 9.90
C LEU A 303 9.21 -6.55 8.91
N ILE A 304 8.39 -6.82 7.88
CA ILE A 304 8.75 -7.74 6.81
C ILE A 304 10.02 -7.27 6.09
N ALA A 305 10.13 -5.98 5.78
CA ALA A 305 11.32 -5.40 5.15
C ALA A 305 12.57 -5.56 6.01
N ASP A 306 12.47 -5.26 7.29
CA ASP A 306 13.55 -5.40 8.26
C ASP A 306 14.02 -6.87 8.38
N LEU A 307 13.10 -7.83 8.33
CA LEU A 307 13.40 -9.26 8.36
C LEU A 307 14.07 -9.73 7.07
N LEU A 308 13.55 -9.30 5.92
CA LEU A 308 14.17 -9.59 4.61
C LEU A 308 15.58 -9.02 4.53
N TYR A 309 15.78 -7.79 5.02
CA TYR A 309 17.08 -7.15 5.06
C TYR A 309 18.06 -7.92 5.97
N GLY A 310 17.63 -8.27 7.19
CA GLY A 310 18.44 -9.05 8.13
C GLY A 310 18.79 -10.46 7.62
N TRP A 311 17.94 -11.05 6.76
CA TRP A 311 18.20 -12.35 6.14
C TRP A 311 19.15 -12.27 4.95
N LEU A 312 19.04 -11.20 4.14
CA LEU A 312 19.83 -11.02 2.93
C LEU A 312 21.24 -10.47 3.20
N ASP A 313 21.42 -9.67 4.25
CA ASP A 313 22.74 -9.14 4.63
C ASP A 313 23.21 -9.71 5.97
N PRO A 314 24.02 -10.78 5.98
CA PRO A 314 24.54 -11.41 7.19
C PRO A 314 25.62 -10.56 7.90
N ARG A 315 26.03 -9.41 7.34
CA ARG A 315 27.00 -8.50 7.98
C ARG A 315 26.36 -7.59 9.02
N ILE A 316 25.03 -7.51 9.03
CA ILE A 316 24.28 -6.86 10.10
C ILE A 316 24.37 -7.79 11.32
N SER A 317 25.46 -7.65 12.08
CA SER A 317 25.56 -8.27 13.39
C SER A 317 24.33 -7.86 14.18
N PHE A 318 23.61 -8.84 14.73
CA PHE A 318 22.51 -8.66 15.67
C PHE A 318 23.01 -7.96 16.96
N GLY A 319 23.34 -6.67 16.86
CA GLY A 319 23.71 -5.77 17.95
C GLY A 319 22.52 -4.93 18.37
#